data_AF-A0A6I7WUC3-F1
#
_entry.id   AF-A0A6I7WUC3-F1
#
_cell.length_a   1.000
_cell.length_b   1.000
_cell.length_c   1.000
_cell.angle_alpha   90.00
_cell.angle_beta   90.00
_cell.angle_gamma   90.00
#
_symmetry.space_group_name_H-M   'P 1'
#
loop_
_entity.id
_entity.type
_entity.pdbx_description
1 polymer ?
#
loop_
_entity_poly.entity_id
_entity_poly.type
_entity_poly.pdbx_seq_one_letter_code
_entity_poly.pdbx_strand_id
1 'polypeptide(L)'
;MHDTPALSLFKRNKRDFSHGCIRVENPNKLAQFVLRKQPEWDAQKIQEAMQAEKPSIVDVAQKIPVLIFYSTALVTQAGLAFYPDIYNHDSTLKSSLAQRSELFTTLHTS
;
A
#
# COMPACT_ATOMS: atom_id res chain seq x y z
N MET A 1 -1.08 0.54 -9.09
CA MET A 1 -2.28 0.48 -8.22
C MET A 1 -3.50 0.62 -9.12
N HIS A 2 -4.54 -0.21 -8.98
CA HIS A 2 -5.63 -0.27 -9.98
C HIS A 2 -7.00 -0.65 -9.40
N ASP A 3 -8.04 -0.43 -10.19
CA ASP A 3 -9.42 -0.86 -9.91
C ASP A 3 -9.60 -2.38 -10.08
N THR A 4 -10.62 -2.97 -9.44
CA THR A 4 -11.04 -4.34 -9.65
C THR A 4 -12.57 -4.46 -9.65
N PRO A 5 -13.17 -5.20 -10.60
CA PRO A 5 -14.60 -5.51 -10.55
C PRO A 5 -14.97 -6.44 -9.39
N ALA A 6 -13.98 -7.09 -8.76
CA ALA A 6 -14.16 -8.06 -7.68
C ALA A 6 -14.23 -7.39 -6.30
N LEU A 7 -15.16 -6.43 -6.13
CA LEU A 7 -15.34 -5.68 -4.88
C LEU A 7 -15.59 -6.58 -3.65
N SER A 8 -16.18 -7.77 -3.86
CA SER A 8 -16.42 -8.76 -2.81
C SER A 8 -15.14 -9.30 -2.15
N LEU A 9 -13.98 -9.18 -2.80
CA LEU A 9 -12.69 -9.61 -2.25
C LEU A 9 -12.19 -8.70 -1.12
N PHE A 10 -12.65 -7.44 -1.04
CA PHE A 10 -12.28 -6.54 0.06
C PHE A 10 -12.92 -6.95 1.40
N LYS A 11 -14.04 -7.68 1.36
CA LYS A 11 -14.72 -8.23 2.54
C LYS A 11 -14.03 -9.45 3.16
N ARG A 12 -12.95 -9.96 2.53
CA ARG A 12 -12.20 -11.12 3.06
C ARG A 12 -11.15 -10.67 4.07
N ASN A 13 -10.98 -11.47 5.13
CA ASN A 13 -9.92 -11.26 6.12
C ASN A 13 -8.52 -11.48 5.54
N LYS A 14 -8.38 -12.40 4.57
CA LYS A 14 -7.15 -12.63 3.80
C LYS A 14 -7.31 -12.01 2.40
N ARG A 15 -6.42 -11.08 2.04
CA ARG A 15 -6.47 -10.30 0.79
C ARG A 15 -5.21 -10.44 -0.07
N ASP A 16 -4.45 -11.50 0.14
CA ASP A 16 -3.20 -11.85 -0.56
C ASP A 16 -3.40 -12.44 -1.97
N PHE A 17 -4.60 -12.32 -2.56
CA PHE A 17 -4.97 -12.89 -3.85
C PHE A 17 -4.46 -12.11 -5.07
N SER A 18 -3.22 -11.60 -5.06
CA SER A 18 -2.67 -10.85 -6.20
C SER A 18 -1.29 -11.33 -6.61
N HIS A 19 -1.05 -11.38 -7.91
CA HIS A 19 0.26 -11.68 -8.51
C HIS A 19 1.20 -10.45 -8.49
N GLY A 20 1.02 -9.51 -7.55
CA GLY A 20 1.90 -8.35 -7.34
C GLY A 20 1.27 -6.96 -7.55
N CYS A 21 0.02 -6.87 -8.03
CA CYS A 21 -0.66 -5.58 -8.20
C CYS A 21 -1.52 -5.19 -6.98
N ILE A 22 -1.37 -3.95 -6.48
CA ILE A 22 -2.22 -3.41 -5.40
C ILE A 22 -3.57 -2.94 -5.98
N ARG A 23 -4.65 -3.60 -5.55
CA ARG A 23 -6.04 -3.23 -5.86
C ARG A 23 -6.57 -2.24 -4.84
N VAL A 24 -7.36 -1.26 -5.31
CA VAL A 24 -7.97 -0.23 -4.47
C VAL A 24 -9.47 -0.39 -4.46
N GLU A 25 -10.08 -0.35 -3.28
CA GLU A 25 -11.53 -0.52 -3.13
C GLU A 25 -12.33 0.66 -3.71
N ASN A 26 -11.80 1.88 -3.60
CA ASN A 26 -12.44 3.10 -4.07
C ASN A 26 -11.51 3.85 -5.05
N PRO A 27 -11.32 3.35 -6.28
CA PRO A 27 -10.43 3.96 -7.27
C PRO A 27 -10.87 5.38 -7.67
N ASN A 28 -12.17 5.66 -7.67
CA ASN A 28 -12.74 6.99 -7.96
C ASN A 28 -12.30 8.02 -6.90
N LYS A 29 -12.34 7.66 -5.61
CA LYS A 29 -11.88 8.53 -4.52
C LYS A 29 -10.39 8.75 -4.59
N LEU A 30 -9.62 7.72 -4.95
CA LEU A 30 -8.19 7.86 -5.19
C LEU A 30 -7.91 8.82 -6.35
N ALA A 31 -8.62 8.70 -7.47
CA ALA A 31 -8.49 9.61 -8.62
C ALA A 31 -8.81 11.06 -8.23
N GLN A 32 -9.90 11.30 -7.51
CA GLN A 32 -10.24 12.63 -6.98
C GLN A 32 -9.15 13.18 -6.06
N PHE A 33 -8.59 12.36 -5.17
CA PHE A 33 -7.48 12.78 -4.32
C PHE A 33 -6.22 13.13 -5.12
N VAL A 34 -5.86 12.29 -6.10
CA VAL A 34 -4.67 12.47 -6.94
C VAL A 34 -4.79 13.75 -7.79
N LEU A 35 -5.96 13.99 -8.38
CA LEU A 35 -6.22 15.11 -9.28
C LEU A 35 -6.76 16.37 -8.58
N ARG A 36 -6.83 16.41 -7.24
CA ARG A 36 -7.41 17.53 -6.46
C ARG A 36 -6.80 18.92 -6.70
N LYS A 37 -5.64 19.00 -7.37
CA LYS A 37 -4.92 20.24 -7.72
C LYS A 37 -5.08 20.63 -9.19
N GLN A 38 -5.96 19.94 -9.92
CA GLN A 38 -6.26 20.14 -11.33
C GLN A 38 -7.76 20.44 -11.45
N PRO A 39 -8.18 21.72 -11.37
CA PRO A 39 -9.59 22.12 -11.38
C PRO A 39 -10.36 21.66 -12.61
N GLU A 40 -9.65 21.43 -13.71
CA GLU A 40 -10.20 20.85 -14.94
C GLU A 40 -10.61 19.38 -14.79
N TRP A 41 -10.30 18.72 -13.68
CA TRP A 41 -10.65 17.34 -13.33
C TRP A 41 -11.57 17.31 -12.09
N ASP A 42 -12.80 17.78 -12.26
CA ASP A 42 -13.83 17.64 -11.23
C ASP A 42 -14.34 16.19 -11.11
N ALA A 43 -15.18 15.95 -10.09
CA ALA A 43 -15.71 14.61 -9.82
C ALA A 43 -16.53 14.04 -10.98
N GLN A 44 -17.27 14.88 -11.71
CA GLN A 44 -18.10 14.46 -12.83
C GLN A 44 -17.22 14.02 -14.00
N LYS A 45 -16.24 14.84 -14.39
CA LYS A 45 -15.32 14.52 -15.48
C LYS A 45 -14.46 13.29 -15.18
N ILE A 46 -14.03 13.12 -13.92
CA ILE A 46 -13.34 11.89 -13.50
C ILE A 46 -14.25 10.67 -13.70
N GLN A 47 -15.51 10.76 -13.29
CA GLN A 47 -16.46 9.66 -13.46
C GLN A 47 -16.73 9.34 -14.94
N GLU A 48 -16.93 10.37 -15.77
CA GLU A 48 -17.11 10.21 -17.22
C GLU A 48 -15.89 9.54 -17.87
N ALA A 49 -14.68 9.99 -17.51
CA ALA A 49 -13.44 9.41 -18.03
C ALA A 49 -13.23 7.95 -17.60
N MET A 50 -13.68 7.58 -16.39
CA MET A 50 -13.62 6.19 -15.91
C MET A 50 -14.63 5.27 -16.61
N GLN A 51 -15.70 5.81 -17.19
CA GLN A 51 -16.74 5.06 -17.91
C GLN A 51 -16.53 5.07 -19.42
N ALA A 52 -15.58 5.85 -19.92
CA ALA A 52 -15.29 5.94 -21.34
C ALA A 52 -14.70 4.62 -21.89
N GLU A 53 -15.09 4.25 -23.11
CA GLU A 53 -14.56 3.06 -23.79
C GLU A 53 -13.06 3.18 -24.10
N LYS A 54 -12.59 4.41 -24.33
CA LYS A 54 -11.19 4.69 -24.66
C LYS A 54 -10.43 5.13 -23.41
N PRO A 55 -9.27 4.52 -23.10
CA PRO A 55 -8.45 4.95 -21.99
C PRO A 55 -7.90 6.36 -22.24
N SER A 56 -7.83 7.15 -21.17
CA SER A 56 -7.13 8.43 -21.15
C SER A 56 -5.97 8.36 -20.16
N ILE A 57 -4.87 9.03 -20.50
CA ILE A 57 -3.71 9.19 -19.62
C ILE A 57 -3.75 10.62 -19.11
N VAL A 58 -3.64 10.77 -17.78
CA VAL A 58 -3.68 12.06 -17.12
C VAL A 58 -2.40 12.22 -16.31
N ASP A 59 -1.60 13.23 -16.66
CA ASP A 59 -0.44 13.59 -15.88
C ASP A 59 -0.86 14.29 -14.59
N VAL A 60 -0.26 13.87 -13.48
CA VAL A 60 -0.54 14.43 -12.16
C VAL A 60 0.30 15.68 -11.96
N ALA A 61 -0.35 16.83 -11.73
CA ALA A 61 0.33 18.11 -11.57
C ALA A 61 1.31 18.16 -10.39
N GLN A 62 1.04 17.40 -9.32
CA GLN A 62 1.90 17.30 -8.15
C GLN A 62 2.39 15.87 -7.96
N LYS A 63 3.70 15.69 -7.79
CA LYS A 63 4.25 14.38 -7.41
C LYS A 63 3.72 13.94 -6.05
N ILE A 64 3.13 12.76 -6.00
CA ILE A 64 2.62 12.15 -4.76
C ILE A 64 3.58 11.00 -4.41
N PRO A 65 4.34 11.11 -3.31
CA PRO A 65 5.18 10.02 -2.83
C PRO A 65 4.32 8.80 -2.48
N VAL A 66 4.74 7.62 -2.94
CA VAL A 66 4.09 6.35 -2.61
C VAL A 66 5.12 5.47 -1.90
N LEU A 67 4.87 5.19 -0.62
CA LEU A 67 5.67 4.27 0.19
C LEU A 67 4.85 3.00 0.43
N ILE A 68 5.38 1.88 -0.06
CA ILE A 68 4.83 0.54 0.22
C ILE A 68 5.82 -0.12 1.16
N PHE A 69 5.37 -0.46 2.36
CA PHE A 69 6.17 -1.18 3.33
C PHE A 69 5.36 -2.34 3.90
N TYR A 70 6.08 -3.35 4.38
CA TYR A 70 5.53 -4.55 4.99
C TYR A 70 5.90 -4.56 6.46
N SER A 71 4.91 -4.68 7.34
CA SER A 71 5.12 -4.82 8.77
C SER A 71 4.12 -5.80 9.38
N THR A 72 4.60 -6.66 10.25
CA THR A 72 3.82 -7.61 11.05
C THR A 72 3.50 -7.05 12.44
N ALA A 73 4.03 -5.88 12.79
CA ALA A 73 3.74 -5.15 14.03
C ALA A 73 3.53 -3.66 13.75
N LEU A 74 2.40 -3.10 14.20
CA LEU A 74 2.06 -1.68 13.99
C LEU A 74 1.49 -1.07 15.27
N VAL A 75 1.90 0.16 15.56
CA VAL A 75 1.27 0.97 16.61
C VAL A 75 0.01 1.61 16.03
N THR A 76 -1.13 1.31 16.63
CA THR A 76 -2.43 1.87 16.28
C THR A 76 -2.93 2.78 17.40
N GLN A 77 -4.05 3.46 17.19
CA GLN A 77 -4.70 4.25 18.25
C GLN A 77 -5.12 3.39 19.46
N ALA A 78 -5.34 2.09 19.26
CA ALA A 78 -5.68 1.13 20.32
C ALA A 78 -4.44 0.48 20.97
N GLY A 79 -3.23 0.85 20.56
CA GLY A 79 -1.97 0.25 21.00
C GLY A 79 -1.32 -0.64 19.94
N LEU A 80 -0.40 -1.50 20.38
CA LEU A 80 0.37 -2.38 19.51
C LEU A 80 -0.50 -3.50 18.94
N ALA A 81 -0.52 -3.62 17.61
CA ALA A 81 -1.22 -4.67 16.88
C ALA A 81 -0.24 -5.54 16.09
N PHE A 82 -0.51 -6.84 16.06
CA PHE A 82 0.27 -7.83 15.30
C PHE A 82 -0.56 -8.41 14.17
N TYR A 83 0.09 -8.69 13.04
CA TYR A 83 -0.52 -9.23 11.83
C TYR A 83 0.23 -10.49 11.37
N PRO A 84 -0.46 -11.44 10.70
CA PRO A 84 0.19 -12.65 10.20
C PRO A 84 1.32 -12.35 9.20
N ASP A 85 2.46 -13.02 9.38
CA ASP A 85 3.61 -12.97 8.47
C ASP A 85 3.37 -13.84 7.22
N ILE A 86 2.56 -13.36 6.30
CA ILE A 86 2.20 -14.10 5.07
C ILE A 86 3.36 -14.31 4.10
N TYR A 87 4.49 -13.60 4.26
CA TYR A 87 5.67 -13.73 3.42
C TYR A 87 6.87 -14.39 4.12
N ASN A 88 6.69 -14.83 5.38
CA ASN A 88 7.71 -15.45 6.22
C ASN A 88 8.98 -14.59 6.41
N HIS A 89 8.86 -13.26 6.35
CA HIS A 89 9.98 -12.33 6.48
C HIS A 89 10.46 -12.15 7.92
N ASP A 90 9.64 -12.46 8.91
CA ASP A 90 9.98 -12.32 10.33
C ASP A 90 11.12 -13.26 10.73
N SER A 91 11.21 -14.44 10.10
CA SER A 91 12.28 -15.40 10.38
C SER A 91 13.65 -14.87 9.96
N THR A 92 13.74 -14.30 8.76
CA THR A 92 14.92 -13.61 8.24
C THR A 92 15.26 -12.40 9.11
N LEU A 93 14.25 -11.57 9.43
CA LEU A 93 14.46 -10.38 10.27
C LEU A 93 15.02 -10.74 11.65
N LYS A 94 14.47 -11.76 12.32
CA LYS A 94 14.97 -12.24 13.61
C LYS A 94 16.44 -12.67 13.53
N SER A 95 16.79 -13.43 12.49
CA SER A 95 18.16 -13.89 12.28
C SER A 95 19.12 -12.72 12.09
N SER A 96 18.75 -11.73 11.26
CA SER A 96 19.57 -10.53 11.04
C SER A 96 19.72 -9.67 12.30
N LEU A 97 18.67 -9.55 13.11
CA LEU A 97 18.72 -8.81 14.38
C LEU A 97 19.61 -9.50 15.41
N ALA A 98 19.55 -10.83 15.51
CA ALA A 98 20.42 -11.62 16.40
C ALA A 98 21.89 -11.44 16.03
N GLN A 99 22.23 -11.61 14.74
CA GLN A 99 23.60 -11.41 14.24
C GLN A 99 24.13 -10.01 14.52
N ARG A 100 23.29 -8.97 14.34
CA ARG A 100 23.67 -7.59 14.64
C ARG A 100 23.90 -7.36 16.14
N SER A 101 23.08 -7.95 17.00
CA SER A 101 23.24 -7.86 18.46
C SER A 101 24.56 -8.47 18.92
N GLU A 102 24.93 -9.61 18.36
CA GLU A 102 26.22 -10.27 18.63
C GLU A 102 27.39 -9.38 18.19
N LEU A 103 27.37 -8.87 16.96
CA LEU A 103 28.41 -7.96 16.45
C LEU A 103 28.56 -6.69 17.30
N PHE A 104 27.43 -6.10 17.74
CA PHE A 104 27.46 -4.90 18.57
C PHE A 104 28.07 -5.17 19.94
N THR A 105 27.82 -6.35 20.52
CA THR A 105 28.38 -6.76 21.81
C THR A 105 29.89 -6.94 21.70
N THR A 106 30.37 -7.66 20.68
CA THR A 106 31.80 -7.93 20.48
C THR A 106 32.65 -6.65 20.29
N LEU A 107 32.08 -5.63 19.63
CA LEU A 107 32.78 -4.35 19.37
C LEU A 107 32.91 -3.44 20.59
N HIS A 108 32.10 -3.64 21.64
CA HIS A 108 32.06 -2.75 22.82
C HIS A 108 32.55 -3.42 24.11
N THR A 109 32.99 -4.67 24.04
CA THR A 109 33.58 -5.41 25.18
C THR A 109 35.06 -5.76 24.98
N SER A 110 35.76 -5.10 24.04
CA SER A 110 37.22 -5.24 23.82
C SER A 110 37.99 -4.02 24.29
#